data_AF-E2IFP6-F1
#
_entry.id   AF-E2IFP6-F1
#
_cell.length_a   1.000
_cell.length_b   1.000
_cell.length_c   1.000
_cell.angle_alpha   90.00
_cell.angle_beta   90.00
_cell.angle_gamma   90.00
#
_symmetry.space_group_name_H-M   'P 1'
#
loop_
_entity.id
_entity.type
_entity.pdbx_description
1 polymer ?
#
loop_
_entity_poly.entity_id
_entity_poly.type
_entity_poly.pdbx_seq_one_letter_code
_entity_poly.pdbx_strand_id
1 'polypeptide(L)'
;HDANQLARIAALGELSASDKILEIGPGLGPLTELLLAPGAKVFAIEKDRRLIDFLRDRFATFSNLDLLQDDALAYLKEKDRDWSDWKLVSNLPYSVASPILVELALGSHPPERLVATL
;
A
#
# COMPACT_ATOMS: atom_id res chain seq x y z
N HIS A 1 -16.46 11.87 4.80
CA HIS A 1 -16.85 10.89 3.79
C HIS A 1 -15.71 9.88 3.58
N ASP A 2 -14.48 10.38 3.44
CA ASP A 2 -13.28 9.58 3.18
C ASP A 2 -12.89 8.63 4.31
N ALA A 3 -12.96 9.04 5.57
CA ALA A 3 -12.60 8.18 6.71
C ALA A 3 -13.43 6.87 6.76
N ASN A 4 -14.72 6.94 6.39
CA ASN A 4 -15.57 5.75 6.30
C ASN A 4 -15.19 4.85 5.13
N GLN A 5 -14.67 5.40 4.03
CA GLN A 5 -14.17 4.59 2.92
C GLN A 5 -12.85 3.92 3.29
N LEU A 6 -11.93 4.65 3.92
CA LEU A 6 -10.65 4.11 4.38
C LEU A 6 -10.84 2.98 5.41
N ALA A 7 -11.75 3.16 6.38
CA ALA A 7 -12.10 2.12 7.33
C ALA A 7 -12.70 0.89 6.64
N ARG A 8 -13.53 1.08 5.60
CA ARG A 8 -14.11 -0.04 4.83
C ARG A 8 -13.04 -0.82 4.06
N ILE A 9 -12.12 -0.16 3.37
CA ILE A 9 -11.06 -0.86 2.63
C ILE A 9 -10.10 -1.59 3.58
N ALA A 10 -9.76 -0.99 4.73
CA ALA A 10 -8.95 -1.66 5.75
C ALA A 10 -9.67 -2.90 6.30
N ALA A 11 -10.98 -2.81 6.57
CA ALA A 11 -11.78 -3.95 7.02
C ALA A 11 -11.87 -5.07 5.96
N LEU A 12 -12.06 -4.71 4.68
CA LEU A 12 -12.07 -5.67 3.57
C LEU A 12 -10.70 -6.33 3.33
N GLY A 13 -9.61 -5.72 3.79
CA GLY A 13 -8.28 -6.32 3.80
C GLY A 13 -8.18 -7.55 4.71
N GLU A 14 -9.08 -7.67 5.70
CA GLU A 14 -9.04 -8.67 6.79
C GLU A 14 -7.64 -8.77 7.40
N LEU A 15 -7.17 -7.64 7.91
CA LEU A 15 -5.80 -7.45 8.36
C LEU A 15 -5.49 -8.24 9.64
N SER A 16 -4.29 -8.79 9.70
CA SER A 16 -3.70 -9.47 10.84
C SER A 16 -2.26 -9.00 11.08
N ALA A 17 -1.74 -9.18 12.30
CA ALA A 17 -0.36 -8.83 12.64
C ALA A 17 0.69 -9.63 11.84
N SER A 18 0.32 -10.78 11.27
CA SER A 18 1.20 -11.59 10.43
C SER A 18 1.22 -11.17 8.95
N ASP A 19 0.33 -10.27 8.54
CA ASP A 19 0.19 -9.90 7.13
C ASP A 19 1.33 -8.99 6.66
N LYS A 20 1.66 -9.12 5.37
CA LYS A 20 2.45 -8.14 4.62
C LYS A 20 1.52 -7.36 3.71
N ILE A 21 1.49 -6.05 3.86
CA ILE A 21 0.60 -5.16 3.14
C ILE A 21 1.40 -4.28 2.18
N LEU A 22 1.02 -4.28 0.91
CA LEU A 22 1.47 -3.31 -0.08
C LEU A 22 0.47 -2.15 -0.13
N GLU A 23 0.94 -0.93 0.09
CA GLU A 23 0.19 0.31 -0.08
C GLU A 23 0.84 1.14 -1.18
N ILE A 24 0.06 1.63 -2.14
CA ILE A 24 0.52 2.45 -3.25
C ILE A 24 -0.10 3.85 -3.17
N GLY A 25 0.75 4.87 -3.02
CA GLY A 25 0.31 6.25 -2.83
C GLY A 25 -0.34 6.47 -1.46
N PRO A 26 0.38 6.27 -0.35
CA PRO A 26 -0.12 6.50 1.01
C PRO A 26 -0.59 7.95 1.26
N GLY A 27 -0.12 8.92 0.46
CA GLY A 27 -0.54 10.30 0.60
C GLY A 27 -0.10 10.89 1.95
N LEU A 28 -1.07 11.39 2.73
CA LEU A 28 -0.84 11.86 4.11
C LEU A 28 -0.89 10.73 5.16
N GLY A 29 -1.06 9.48 4.73
CA GLY A 29 -1.06 8.29 5.59
C GLY A 29 -2.33 7.97 6.39
N PRO A 30 -3.55 8.47 6.10
CA PRO A 30 -4.73 8.07 6.87
C PRO A 30 -5.07 6.58 6.69
N LEU A 31 -4.76 5.99 5.53
CA LEU A 31 -4.88 4.54 5.33
C LEU A 31 -3.72 3.80 5.99
N THR A 32 -2.48 4.23 5.75
CA THR A 32 -1.27 3.71 6.41
C THR A 32 -1.45 3.51 7.92
N GLU A 33 -2.04 4.49 8.61
CA GLU A 33 -2.34 4.41 10.05
C GLU A 33 -3.26 3.23 10.41
N LEU A 34 -4.33 3.02 9.63
CA LEU A 34 -5.26 1.90 9.81
C LEU A 34 -4.59 0.56 9.50
N LEU A 35 -3.68 0.52 8.53
CA LEU A 35 -2.94 -0.69 8.16
C LEU A 35 -1.89 -1.08 9.20
N LEU A 36 -1.25 -0.09 9.83
CA LEU A 36 -0.24 -0.31 10.87
C LEU A 36 -0.85 -0.68 12.23
N ALA A 37 -2.06 -0.17 12.55
CA ALA A 37 -2.74 -0.40 13.82
C ALA A 37 -2.87 -1.88 14.27
N PRO A 38 -3.22 -2.84 13.40
CA PRO A 38 -3.26 -4.26 13.77
C PRO A 38 -1.88 -4.93 13.92
N GLY A 39 -0.78 -4.20 13.67
CA GLY A 39 0.59 -4.72 13.74
C GLY A 39 1.11 -5.35 12.45
N ALA A 40 0.37 -5.23 11.33
CA ALA A 40 0.80 -5.75 10.04
C ALA A 40 2.09 -5.07 9.56
N LYS A 41 2.90 -5.77 8.76
CA LYS A 41 4.05 -5.16 8.09
C LYS A 41 3.57 -4.41 6.85
N VAL A 42 3.74 -3.10 6.81
CA VAL A 42 3.31 -2.26 5.68
C VAL A 42 4.53 -1.85 4.85
N PHE A 43 4.48 -2.11 3.54
CA PHE A 43 5.40 -1.57 2.56
C PHE A 43 4.63 -0.55 1.70
N ALA A 44 5.00 0.72 1.82
CA ALA A 44 4.32 1.81 1.15
C ALA A 44 5.24 2.48 0.10
N ILE A 45 4.71 2.66 -1.12
CA ILE A 45 5.42 3.33 -2.22
C ILE A 45 4.78 4.69 -2.48
N GLU A 46 5.56 5.76 -2.35
CA GLU A 46 5.12 7.14 -2.60
C GLU A 46 6.12 7.86 -3.51
N LYS A 47 5.61 8.60 -4.50
CA LYS A 47 6.45 9.31 -5.47
C LYS A 47 6.87 10.69 -4.97
N ASP A 48 5.99 11.38 -4.24
CA ASP A 48 6.28 12.72 -3.72
C ASP A 48 7.21 12.65 -2.51
N ARG A 49 8.44 13.15 -2.69
CA ARG A 49 9.45 13.23 -1.63
C ARG A 49 8.96 13.96 -0.38
N ARG A 50 8.15 15.01 -0.52
CA ARG A 50 7.65 15.79 0.62
C ARG A 50 6.70 14.94 1.48
N LEU A 51 5.92 14.08 0.84
CA LEU A 51 5.04 13.14 1.54
C LEU A 51 5.85 12.02 2.19
N ILE A 52 6.88 11.50 1.54
CA ILE A 52 7.81 10.54 2.16
C ILE A 52 8.43 11.11 3.45
N ASP A 53 8.95 12.34 3.40
CA ASP A 53 9.56 12.97 4.57
C ASP A 53 8.50 13.18 5.68
N PHE A 54 7.29 13.64 5.31
CA PHE A 54 6.18 13.75 6.25
C PHE A 54 5.76 12.41 6.87
N LEU A 55 5.68 11.34 6.09
CA LEU A 55 5.29 10.00 6.55
C LEU A 55 6.33 9.40 7.49
N ARG A 56 7.63 9.61 7.20
CA ARG A 56 8.72 9.21 8.09
C ARG A 56 8.61 9.86 9.46
N ASP A 57 8.36 11.16 9.50
CA ASP A 57 8.20 11.89 10.75
C ASP A 57 6.92 11.47 11.49
N ARG A 58 5.79 11.36 10.76
CA ARG A 58 4.48 10.98 11.32
C ARG A 58 4.49 9.59 11.94
N PHE A 59 5.17 8.64 11.31
CA PHE A 59 5.19 7.23 11.72
C PHE A 59 6.53 6.79 12.30
N ALA A 60 7.36 7.73 12.79
CA ALA A 60 8.69 7.44 13.31
C ALA A 60 8.72 6.40 14.46
N THR A 61 7.62 6.26 15.21
CA THR A 61 7.48 5.28 16.29
C THR A 61 7.05 3.89 15.83
N PHE A 62 6.63 3.73 14.58
CA PHE A 62 6.21 2.46 14.00
C PHE A 62 7.41 1.75 13.38
N SER A 63 7.74 0.56 13.88
CA SER A 63 8.83 -0.28 13.34
C SER A 63 8.37 -1.20 12.20
N ASN A 64 7.07 -1.25 11.94
CA ASN A 64 6.42 -2.12 10.95
C ASN A 64 6.07 -1.40 9.65
N LEU A 65 6.68 -0.24 9.38
CA LEU A 65 6.51 0.53 8.14
C LEU A 65 7.82 0.60 7.36
N ASP A 66 7.82 0.07 6.14
CA ASP A 66 8.87 0.25 5.13
C ASP A 66 8.37 1.27 4.08
N LEU A 67 9.06 2.41 3.94
CA LEU A 67 8.71 3.47 2.97
C LEU A 67 9.71 3.53 1.81
N LEU A 68 9.21 3.42 0.58
CA LEU A 68 9.97 3.59 -0.65
C LEU A 68 9.55 4.85 -1.40
N GLN A 69 10.52 5.71 -1.71
CA GLN A 69 10.31 6.84 -2.61
C GLN A 69 10.52 6.41 -4.07
N ASP A 70 9.45 6.09 -4.80
CA ASP A 70 9.54 5.69 -6.21
C ASP A 70 8.22 5.88 -6.98
N ASP A 71 8.27 5.80 -8.30
CA ASP A 71 7.09 5.63 -9.14
C ASP A 71 6.63 4.16 -9.07
N ALA A 72 5.48 3.91 -8.44
CA ALA A 72 4.98 2.56 -8.22
C ALA A 72 4.84 1.72 -9.49
N LEU A 73 4.40 2.31 -10.61
CA LEU A 73 4.23 1.56 -11.85
C LEU A 73 5.59 1.19 -12.46
N ALA A 74 6.56 2.12 -12.42
CA ALA A 74 7.92 1.83 -12.85
C ALA A 74 8.57 0.75 -11.98
N TYR A 75 8.44 0.89 -10.65
CA TYR A 75 8.96 -0.06 -9.67
C TYR A 75 8.42 -1.47 -9.94
N LEU A 76 7.10 -1.63 -10.10
CA LEU A 76 6.48 -2.93 -10.35
C LEU A 76 6.97 -3.57 -11.67
N LYS A 77 7.14 -2.76 -12.73
CA LYS A 77 7.59 -3.24 -14.05
C LYS A 77 9.07 -3.56 -14.14
N GLU A 78 9.90 -2.96 -13.29
CA GLU A 78 11.36 -3.12 -13.34
C GLU A 78 11.78 -4.59 -13.16
N LYS A 79 11.04 -5.32 -12.34
CA LYS A 79 11.38 -6.68 -11.91
C LYS A 79 10.11 -7.43 -11.52
N ASP A 80 10.01 -8.68 -11.96
CA ASP A 80 9.03 -9.62 -11.41
C ASP A 80 9.35 -9.90 -9.93
N ARG A 81 8.35 -9.70 -9.07
CA ARG A 81 8.47 -9.81 -7.62
C ARG A 81 7.43 -10.81 -7.12
N ASP A 82 7.83 -11.57 -6.12
CA ASP A 82 6.93 -12.48 -5.45
C ASP A 82 6.05 -11.73 -4.45
N TRP A 83 4.77 -11.56 -4.82
CA TRP A 83 3.75 -10.96 -3.98
C TRP A 83 2.79 -11.99 -3.38
N SER A 84 3.04 -13.30 -3.53
CA SER A 84 2.10 -14.34 -3.10
C SER A 84 1.76 -14.29 -1.60
N ASP A 85 2.71 -13.85 -0.76
CA ASP A 85 2.52 -13.64 0.69
C ASP A 85 2.02 -12.22 1.06
N TRP A 86 1.58 -11.42 0.09
CA TRP A 86 1.21 -10.02 0.30
C TRP A 86 -0.25 -9.76 -0.04
N LYS A 87 -0.84 -8.79 0.67
CA LYS A 87 -2.12 -8.17 0.31
C LYS A 87 -1.87 -6.77 -0.23
N LEU A 88 -2.50 -6.39 -1.34
CA LEU A 88 -2.61 -4.98 -1.73
C LEU A 88 -3.83 -4.39 -1.02
N VAL A 89 -3.62 -3.37 -0.19
CA VAL A 89 -4.70 -2.57 0.38
C VAL A 89 -4.37 -1.10 0.17
N SER A 90 -5.07 -0.45 -0.77
CA SER A 90 -4.66 0.89 -1.22
C SER A 90 -5.82 1.76 -1.69
N ASN A 91 -5.75 3.05 -1.37
CA ASN A 91 -6.57 4.05 -2.05
C ASN A 91 -5.79 4.56 -3.27
N LEU A 92 -5.94 3.89 -4.42
CA LEU A 92 -5.03 4.06 -5.54
C LEU A 92 -5.17 5.45 -6.19
N PRO A 93 -4.06 6.03 -6.69
CA PRO A 93 -4.13 7.26 -7.48
C PRO A 93 -4.85 7.00 -8.82
N TYR A 94 -5.95 7.72 -9.06
CA TYR A 94 -6.81 7.54 -10.24
C TYR A 94 -6.05 7.51 -11.58
N SER A 95 -5.00 8.31 -11.72
CA SER A 95 -4.22 8.43 -12.96
C SER A 95 -3.45 7.15 -13.36
N VAL A 96 -3.14 6.27 -12.42
CA VAL A 96 -2.30 5.08 -12.63
C VAL A 96 -2.89 3.80 -12.03
N ALA A 97 -4.10 3.85 -11.47
CA ALA A 97 -4.68 2.72 -10.75
C ALA A 97 -4.90 1.48 -11.65
N SER A 98 -5.51 1.65 -12.83
CA SER A 98 -5.74 0.54 -13.77
C SER A 98 -4.45 -0.19 -14.17
N PRO A 99 -3.37 0.49 -14.63
CA PRO A 99 -2.14 -0.21 -14.96
C PRO A 99 -1.45 -0.86 -13.75
N ILE A 100 -1.55 -0.29 -12.54
CA ILE A 100 -1.03 -0.93 -11.31
C ILE A 100 -1.77 -2.24 -11.03
N LEU A 101 -3.10 -2.24 -11.09
CA LEU A 101 -3.91 -3.44 -10.85
C LEU A 101 -3.61 -4.53 -11.89
N VAL A 102 -3.46 -4.15 -13.16
CA VAL A 102 -3.10 -5.09 -14.24
C VAL A 102 -1.72 -5.69 -14.01
N GLU A 103 -0.72 -4.86 -13.68
CA GLU A 103 0.65 -5.33 -13.43
C GLU A 103 0.69 -6.33 -12.27
N LEU A 104 0.02 -6.02 -11.15
CA LEU A 104 -0.04 -6.91 -10.00
C LEU A 104 -0.82 -8.20 -10.27
N ALA A 105 -1.93 -8.13 -11.01
CA ALA A 105 -2.78 -9.29 -11.27
C ALA A 105 -2.20 -10.25 -12.32
N LEU A 106 -1.39 -9.74 -13.26
CA LEU A 106 -0.77 -10.54 -14.32
C LEU A 106 0.65 -11.01 -13.99
N GLY A 107 1.24 -10.55 -12.88
CA GLY A 107 2.54 -11.01 -12.42
C GLY A 107 2.56 -12.52 -12.11
N SER A 108 3.75 -13.13 -12.13
CA SER A 108 3.90 -14.58 -11.93
C SER A 108 3.39 -15.06 -10.56
N HIS A 109 3.50 -14.19 -9.55
CA HIS A 109 3.09 -14.46 -8.17
C HIS A 109 2.32 -13.23 -7.65
N PRO A 110 1.02 -13.10 -7.98
CA PRO A 110 0.22 -11.94 -7.61
C PRO A 110 -0.09 -11.92 -6.10
N PRO A 111 -0.48 -10.76 -5.54
CA PRO A 111 -1.00 -10.67 -4.18
C PRO A 111 -2.16 -11.64 -3.92
N GLU A 112 -2.20 -12.26 -2.74
CA GLU A 112 -3.30 -13.15 -2.34
C GLU A 112 -4.66 -12.44 -2.28
N ARG A 113 -4.62 -11.12 -2.10
CA ARG A 113 -5.79 -10.25 -2.07
C ARG A 113 -5.47 -8.85 -2.59
N LEU A 114 -6.38 -8.32 -3.39
CA LEU A 114 -6.36 -6.94 -3.88
C LEU A 114 -7.62 -6.21 -3.39
N VAL A 115 -7.47 -5.23 -2.50
CA VAL A 115 -8.54 -4.33 -2.06
C VAL A 115 -8.13 -2.91 -2.41
N ALA A 116 -8.83 -2.29 -3.34
CA ALA A 116 -8.51 -0.94 -3.76
C ALA A 116 -9.74 -0.08 -4.03
N THR A 117 -9.59 1.22 -3.79
CA THR A 117 -10.50 2.27 -4.28
C THR A 117 -9.82 3.09 -5.37
N LEU A 118 -10.63 3.65 -6.28
CA LEU A 118 -10.24 4.42 -7.45
C LEU A 118 -10.80 5.84 -7.37
#